data_AF-A0A2U1KJJ0-F1
#
_entry.id   AF-A0A2U1KJJ0-F1
#
_cell.length_a   1.000
_cell.length_b   1.000
_cell.length_c   1.000
_cell.angle_alpha   90.00
_cell.angle_beta   90.00
_cell.angle_gamma   90.00
#
_symmetry.space_group_name_H-M   'P 1'
#
loop_
_entity.id
_entity.type
_entity.pdbx_description
1 polymer ?
#
loop_
_entity_poly.entity_id
_entity_poly.type
_entity_poly.pdbx_seq_one_letter_code
_entity_poly.pdbx_strand_id
1 'polypeptide(L)'
;MLNALSLRRAPHLSDEDDSSSQNDDGSKTRKYPSLTNRISNYFTRTGYICPILLLVIVIVFIISSVVVKSRDMICVTEITSFDRVSRARYFGLEGVEDDFGALGVPWCRSKLGKTVEWTTKDLLKGLEEFVPIYETRPIKNNMYGMGFDHSFGLWFMARWLKPDLMIESGAFKGHSTWVLRQAMPDTRIISVTPRHPEKYLKKGPAYVDGNCTYFAGKDFVDFGKVNWATVMKKHGITDLSRVLIFFDDHQNELKRLKQALKAGFSHLVFEDNYDTGTGDHYSLRQICDQSYIQG
;
A
#
# COMPACT_ATOMS: atom_id res chain seq x y z
N MET A 1 -26.94 -16.54 -38.05
CA MET A 1 -26.91 -16.62 -39.53
C MET A 1 -27.91 -15.57 -40.04
N LEU A 2 -27.36 -14.53 -40.68
CA LEU A 2 -27.93 -13.52 -41.61
C LEU A 2 -29.44 -13.20 -41.67
N ASN A 3 -29.69 -11.87 -41.65
CA ASN A 3 -30.60 -11.07 -42.50
C ASN A 3 -32.12 -11.22 -42.34
N ALA A 4 -32.99 -10.28 -42.71
CA ALA A 4 -32.99 -8.82 -42.95
C ALA A 4 -34.42 -8.47 -43.43
N LEU A 5 -34.88 -7.26 -43.13
CA LEU A 5 -35.75 -6.38 -43.96
C LEU A 5 -37.19 -6.80 -44.37
N SER A 6 -38.14 -5.99 -43.86
CA SER A 6 -38.96 -5.01 -44.63
C SER A 6 -40.33 -5.38 -45.24
N LEU A 7 -41.22 -4.36 -45.20
CA LEU A 7 -42.37 -4.00 -46.09
C LEU A 7 -43.75 -4.66 -45.88
N ARG A 8 -44.78 -3.91 -45.40
CA ARG A 8 -45.76 -3.10 -46.21
C ARG A 8 -47.11 -2.78 -45.51
N ARG A 9 -47.56 -1.53 -45.76
CA ARG A 9 -48.92 -1.00 -46.06
C ARG A 9 -50.02 -0.80 -44.98
N ALA A 10 -50.49 0.46 -44.93
CA ALA A 10 -51.81 0.96 -44.50
C ALA A 10 -52.91 0.67 -45.57
N PRO A 11 -54.23 1.00 -45.37
CA PRO A 11 -54.70 2.38 -45.62
C PRO A 11 -56.04 2.87 -44.96
N HIS A 12 -56.26 4.20 -45.05
CA HIS A 12 -57.52 4.96 -45.34
C HIS A 12 -58.79 4.92 -44.46
N LEU A 13 -59.31 6.12 -44.11
CA LEU A 13 -60.59 6.78 -44.56
C LEU A 13 -60.83 8.03 -43.66
N SER A 14 -60.84 9.28 -44.17
CA SER A 14 -61.96 10.03 -44.83
C SER A 14 -62.95 10.59 -43.78
N ASP A 15 -63.56 11.80 -43.80
CA ASP A 15 -63.74 12.96 -44.69
C ASP A 15 -64.15 14.18 -43.79
N GLU A 16 -63.82 15.44 -44.12
CA GLU A 16 -64.73 16.53 -44.63
C GLU A 16 -65.93 16.88 -43.70
N ASP A 17 -66.39 18.11 -43.46
CA ASP A 17 -66.19 19.43 -44.06
C ASP A 17 -66.95 20.51 -43.23
N ASP A 18 -66.52 21.78 -43.35
CA ASP A 18 -67.27 23.06 -43.46
C ASP A 18 -68.48 23.41 -42.54
N SER A 19 -68.85 24.68 -42.23
CA SER A 19 -68.31 26.03 -42.47
C SER A 19 -69.20 27.07 -41.74
N SER A 20 -68.67 28.30 -41.55
CA SER A 20 -69.37 29.61 -41.48
C SER A 20 -70.19 29.95 -40.20
N SER A 21 -70.30 31.17 -39.65
CA SER A 21 -69.85 32.53 -39.99
C SER A 21 -70.14 33.49 -38.82
N GLN A 22 -69.48 34.68 -38.84
CA GLN A 22 -69.94 36.02 -38.41
C GLN A 22 -69.12 36.78 -37.34
N ASN A 23 -68.86 38.03 -37.72
CA ASN A 23 -68.06 39.10 -37.14
C ASN A 23 -68.70 39.72 -35.88
N ASP A 24 -67.91 40.25 -34.93
CA ASP A 24 -67.65 41.71 -34.85
C ASP A 24 -66.72 42.09 -33.67
N ASP A 25 -65.89 43.10 -33.96
CA ASP A 25 -65.21 44.11 -33.15
C ASP A 25 -64.89 43.96 -31.64
N GLY A 26 -63.67 44.39 -31.26
CA GLY A 26 -63.40 44.90 -29.91
C GLY A 26 -61.98 44.73 -29.37
N SER A 27 -61.14 45.74 -29.58
CA SER A 27 -59.83 45.93 -28.96
C SER A 27 -59.74 45.61 -27.45
N LYS A 28 -58.64 44.96 -27.03
CA LYS A 28 -57.79 45.37 -25.88
C LYS A 28 -56.66 44.36 -25.64
N THR A 29 -55.45 44.79 -25.98
CA THR A 29 -54.17 44.20 -25.60
C THR A 29 -54.09 43.95 -24.09
N ARG A 30 -53.77 42.73 -23.67
CA ARG A 30 -53.24 42.47 -22.32
C ARG A 30 -52.14 41.41 -22.39
N LYS A 31 -50.89 41.88 -22.41
CA LYS A 31 -49.68 41.06 -22.30
C LYS A 31 -49.68 40.38 -20.92
N TYR A 32 -49.56 39.06 -20.89
CA TYR A 32 -49.24 38.30 -19.68
C TYR A 32 -47.80 38.67 -19.24
N PRO A 33 -47.56 39.10 -18.00
CA PRO A 33 -46.20 39.31 -17.54
C PRO A 33 -45.52 37.95 -17.35
N SER A 34 -44.34 37.80 -17.93
CA SER A 34 -43.50 36.61 -17.81
C SER A 34 -43.13 36.34 -16.35
N LEU A 35 -42.98 35.06 -16.03
CA LEU A 35 -42.57 34.49 -14.73
C LEU A 35 -41.38 35.20 -14.08
N THR A 36 -40.54 35.87 -14.86
CA THR A 36 -39.38 36.66 -14.44
C THR A 36 -39.72 37.86 -13.54
N ASN A 37 -40.89 38.48 -13.68
CA ASN A 37 -41.27 39.63 -12.85
C ASN A 37 -41.74 39.26 -11.44
N ARG A 38 -42.09 37.99 -11.18
CA ARG A 38 -42.44 37.51 -9.83
C ARG A 38 -41.22 37.27 -8.95
N ILE A 39 -40.05 36.98 -9.53
CA ILE A 39 -38.82 36.70 -8.79
C ILE A 39 -38.15 38.01 -8.33
N SER A 40 -38.23 39.07 -9.15
CA SER A 40 -37.62 40.37 -8.82
C SER A 40 -38.27 41.07 -7.62
N ASN A 41 -39.56 40.84 -7.36
CA ASN A 41 -40.28 41.46 -6.23
C ASN A 41 -40.10 40.73 -4.89
N TYR A 42 -39.49 39.54 -4.87
CA TYR A 42 -39.14 38.87 -3.62
C TYR A 42 -37.81 39.40 -3.05
N PHE A 43 -36.89 39.79 -3.93
CA PHE A 43 -35.57 40.31 -3.56
C PHE A 43 -35.58 41.74 -3.02
N THR A 44 -36.63 42.53 -3.26
CA THR A 44 -36.72 43.93 -2.79
C THR A 44 -37.47 44.08 -1.45
N ARG A 45 -38.04 43.00 -0.89
CA ARG A 45 -38.84 43.05 0.35
C ARG A 45 -38.16 42.44 1.58
N THR A 46 -37.00 41.79 1.42
CA THR A 46 -36.15 41.32 2.52
C THR A 46 -34.79 41.99 2.41
N GLY A 47 -34.78 43.29 2.71
CA GLY A 47 -33.60 44.14 2.63
C GLY A 47 -32.42 43.55 3.39
N TYR A 48 -31.22 43.67 2.81
CA TYR A 48 -29.83 43.46 3.26
C TYR A 48 -29.48 42.30 4.22
N ILE A 49 -30.39 41.83 5.06
CA ILE A 49 -30.29 40.72 5.99
C ILE A 49 -30.07 39.40 5.26
N CYS A 50 -30.74 39.16 4.12
CA CYS A 50 -30.61 37.90 3.36
C CYS A 50 -29.22 37.70 2.73
N PRO A 51 -28.63 38.67 2.00
CA PRO A 51 -27.27 38.51 1.48
C PRO A 51 -26.21 38.52 2.59
N ILE A 52 -26.41 39.25 3.68
CA ILE A 52 -25.48 39.25 4.83
C ILE A 52 -25.49 37.89 5.54
N LEU A 53 -26.66 37.29 5.77
CA LEU A 53 -26.75 35.94 6.35
C LEU A 53 -26.08 34.89 5.47
N LEU A 54 -26.26 34.96 4.15
CA LEU A 54 -25.58 34.07 3.21
C LEU A 54 -24.05 34.25 3.27
N LEU A 55 -23.56 35.49 3.36
CA LEU A 55 -22.14 35.79 3.49
C LEU A 55 -21.56 35.25 4.81
N VAL A 56 -22.30 35.40 5.92
CA VAL A 56 -21.92 34.85 7.23
C VAL A 56 -21.90 33.33 7.19
N ILE A 57 -22.90 32.68 6.58
CA ILE A 57 -22.93 31.22 6.42
C ILE A 57 -21.71 30.74 5.60
N VAL A 58 -21.39 31.41 4.49
CA VAL A 58 -20.22 31.07 3.67
C VAL A 58 -18.92 31.25 4.45
N ILE A 59 -18.78 32.33 5.24
CA ILE A 59 -17.61 32.55 6.10
C ILE A 59 -17.51 31.46 7.18
N VAL A 60 -18.62 31.06 7.80
CA VAL A 60 -18.66 29.96 8.77
C VAL A 60 -18.30 28.63 8.12
N PHE A 61 -18.74 28.38 6.88
CA PHE A 61 -18.33 27.19 6.11
C PHE A 61 -16.84 27.22 5.77
N ILE A 62 -16.28 28.37 5.39
CA ILE A 62 -14.84 28.51 5.11
C ILE A 62 -14.03 28.32 6.40
N ILE A 63 -14.44 28.95 7.51
CA ILE A 63 -13.76 28.81 8.81
C ILE A 63 -13.85 27.36 9.31
N SER A 64 -15.02 26.71 9.24
CA SER A 64 -15.15 25.29 9.62
C SER A 64 -14.33 24.39 8.70
N SER A 65 -14.27 24.65 7.40
CA SER A 65 -13.42 23.90 6.46
C SER A 65 -11.93 24.09 6.77
N VAL A 66 -11.50 25.30 7.14
CA VAL A 66 -10.12 25.58 7.55
C VAL A 66 -9.81 24.96 8.91
N VAL A 67 -10.75 24.99 9.87
CA VAL A 67 -10.57 24.35 11.19
C VAL A 67 -10.55 22.82 11.08
N VAL A 68 -11.36 22.22 10.20
CA VAL A 68 -11.32 20.78 9.91
C VAL A 68 -10.00 20.41 9.20
N LYS A 69 -9.56 21.21 8.21
CA LYS A 69 -8.30 20.99 7.51
C LYS A 69 -7.06 21.24 8.38
N SER A 70 -7.16 22.13 9.38
CA SER A 70 -6.13 22.36 10.39
C SER A 70 -6.13 21.27 11.48
N ARG A 71 -7.28 20.63 11.73
CA ARG A 71 -7.37 19.43 12.59
C ARG A 71 -6.79 18.19 11.92
N ASP A 72 -6.86 18.11 10.60
CA ASP A 72 -6.19 17.06 9.80
C ASP A 72 -4.68 17.29 9.60
N MET A 73 -4.15 18.42 10.10
CA MET A 73 -2.75 18.86 9.89
C MET A 73 -2.00 19.13 11.21
N ILE A 74 -2.45 18.57 12.34
CA ILE A 74 -1.68 18.54 13.59
C ILE A 74 -1.77 17.13 14.18
N CYS A 75 -0.96 16.22 13.63
CA CYS A 75 -0.51 15.05 14.38
C CYS A 75 0.63 15.48 15.31
N VAL A 76 0.27 16.18 16.38
CA VAL A 76 1.10 16.22 17.59
C VAL A 76 0.50 15.17 18.50
N THR A 77 1.04 13.95 18.43
CA THR A 77 0.90 12.99 19.52
C THR A 77 1.71 13.50 20.70
N GLU A 78 1.19 14.50 21.42
CA GLU A 78 1.42 14.57 22.85
C GLU A 78 0.61 13.42 23.45
N ILE A 79 1.29 12.29 23.63
CA ILE A 79 0.84 11.21 24.51
C ILE A 79 0.88 11.79 25.92
N THR A 80 -0.16 12.55 26.27
CA THR A 80 -0.39 12.96 27.65
C THR A 80 -0.77 11.72 28.44
N SER A 81 -0.18 11.60 29.62
CA SER A 81 -0.28 10.48 30.57
C SER A 81 -1.71 10.12 31.03
N PHE A 82 -2.73 10.79 30.52
CA PHE A 82 -4.12 10.66 30.95
C PHE A 82 -4.88 9.52 30.25
N ASP A 83 -4.47 9.09 29.06
CA ASP A 83 -5.21 8.05 28.31
C ASP A 83 -4.77 6.61 28.66
N ARG A 84 -3.61 6.43 29.31
CA ARG A 84 -3.19 5.12 29.86
C ARG A 84 -4.11 4.64 30.99
N VAL A 85 -4.63 5.56 31.79
CA VAL A 85 -5.42 5.23 32.99
C VAL A 85 -6.88 4.90 32.64
N SER A 86 -7.40 5.50 31.57
CA SER A 86 -8.79 5.29 31.14
C SER A 86 -8.98 3.94 30.44
N ARG A 87 -8.00 3.49 29.63
CA ARG A 87 -8.04 2.12 29.04
C ARG A 87 -7.79 1.01 30.05
N ALA A 88 -6.98 1.27 31.09
CA ALA A 88 -6.72 0.28 32.14
C ALA A 88 -7.97 -0.07 32.96
N ARG A 89 -8.91 0.88 33.13
CA ARG A 89 -10.13 0.65 33.94
C ARG A 89 -11.25 -0.10 33.24
N TYR A 90 -11.29 -0.16 31.90
CA TYR A 90 -12.37 -0.88 31.19
C TYR A 90 -12.15 -2.39 31.14
N PHE A 91 -10.90 -2.86 31.29
CA PHE A 91 -10.55 -4.29 31.21
C PHE A 91 -10.06 -4.89 32.53
N GLY A 92 -10.03 -4.14 33.64
CA GLY A 92 -9.75 -4.72 34.96
C GLY A 92 -8.41 -5.46 35.06
N LEU A 93 -7.39 -5.04 34.30
CA LEU A 93 -6.06 -5.64 34.33
C LEU A 93 -5.10 -4.70 35.05
N GLU A 94 -5.10 -4.76 36.38
CA GLU A 94 -3.95 -4.35 37.18
C GLU A 94 -2.86 -5.43 37.04
N GLY A 95 -1.74 -5.08 36.43
CA GLY A 95 -0.46 -5.73 36.74
C GLY A 95 -0.05 -6.98 35.94
N VAL A 96 -0.53 -7.18 34.72
CA VAL A 96 0.10 -8.15 33.79
C VAL A 96 0.67 -7.37 32.63
N GLU A 97 2.01 -7.35 32.49
CA GLU A 97 2.66 -6.98 31.23
C GLU A 97 2.13 -7.94 30.18
N ASP A 98 1.17 -7.49 29.38
CA ASP A 98 0.52 -8.33 28.37
C ASP A 98 1.61 -8.81 27.40
N ASP A 99 1.87 -10.12 27.36
CA ASP A 99 2.89 -10.75 26.51
C ASP A 99 2.60 -10.57 25.01
N PHE A 100 1.50 -9.90 24.69
CA PHE A 100 0.95 -9.69 23.38
C PHE A 100 1.20 -8.24 22.91
N GLY A 101 1.67 -8.09 21.67
CA GLY A 101 1.80 -6.80 21.00
C GLY A 101 0.44 -6.13 20.80
N ALA A 102 0.44 -4.91 20.26
CA ALA A 102 -0.76 -4.09 20.08
C ALA A 102 -1.90 -4.76 19.26
N LEU A 103 -1.62 -5.88 18.60
CA LEU A 103 -2.57 -6.70 17.83
C LEU A 103 -2.98 -8.01 18.52
N GLY A 104 -2.61 -8.23 19.78
CA GLY A 104 -2.96 -9.47 20.49
C GLY A 104 -2.15 -10.69 20.06
N VAL A 105 -0.92 -10.49 19.55
CA VAL A 105 0.02 -11.56 19.16
C VAL A 105 1.23 -11.57 20.10
N PRO A 106 1.71 -12.73 20.60
CA PRO A 106 2.83 -12.75 21.51
C PRO A 106 4.02 -12.00 20.91
N TRP A 107 4.68 -11.12 21.66
CA TRP A 107 6.01 -10.70 21.29
C TRP A 107 6.84 -11.98 21.19
N CYS A 108 7.35 -12.30 20.01
CA CYS A 108 8.34 -13.37 19.85
C CYS A 108 9.61 -12.94 20.60
N ARG A 109 9.63 -13.12 21.92
CA ARG A 109 10.84 -12.95 22.72
C ARG A 109 11.78 -14.10 22.36
N SER A 110 13.06 -13.78 22.23
CA SER A 110 14.08 -14.81 22.11
C SER A 110 13.90 -15.81 23.25
N LYS A 111 13.82 -17.11 22.92
CA LYS A 111 13.73 -18.19 23.92
C LYS A 111 14.88 -18.13 24.94
N LEU A 112 16.00 -17.52 24.55
CA LEU A 112 17.20 -17.36 25.39
C LEU A 112 17.29 -16.00 26.08
N GLY A 113 16.24 -15.17 26.00
CA GLY A 113 16.24 -13.80 26.52
C GLY A 113 17.24 -12.86 25.84
N LYS A 114 17.90 -13.31 24.77
CA LYS A 114 18.84 -12.50 24.01
C LYS A 114 18.09 -11.43 23.22
N THR A 115 18.43 -10.18 23.48
CA THR A 115 17.95 -9.05 22.69
C THR A 115 18.89 -8.81 21.51
N VAL A 116 18.38 -8.11 20.50
CA VAL A 116 19.20 -7.50 19.47
C VAL A 116 20.11 -6.42 20.08
N GLU A 117 21.23 -6.14 19.43
CA GLU A 117 22.20 -5.13 19.89
C GLU A 117 21.77 -3.69 19.58
N TRP A 118 20.97 -3.48 18.52
CA TRP A 118 20.48 -2.17 18.15
C TRP A 118 19.34 -1.70 19.07
N THR A 119 19.22 -0.37 19.19
CA THR A 119 18.24 0.29 20.05
C THR A 119 17.20 1.08 19.24
N THR A 120 16.16 1.59 19.90
CA THR A 120 15.22 2.53 19.28
C THR A 120 15.91 3.78 18.74
N LYS A 121 17.01 4.24 19.36
CA LYS A 121 17.78 5.39 18.85
C LYS A 121 18.45 5.08 17.52
N ASP A 122 18.96 3.87 17.36
CA ASP A 122 19.56 3.40 16.10
C ASP A 122 18.50 3.29 15.01
N LEU A 123 17.30 2.79 15.34
CA LEU A 123 16.18 2.75 14.41
C LEU A 123 15.73 4.14 13.96
N LEU A 124 15.60 5.10 14.89
CA LEU A 124 15.23 6.48 14.56
C LEU A 124 16.26 7.13 13.64
N LYS A 125 17.55 6.98 13.95
CA LYS A 125 18.63 7.47 13.09
C LYS A 125 18.58 6.79 11.71
N GLY A 126 18.39 5.48 11.67
CA GLY A 126 18.23 4.74 10.42
C GLY A 126 17.05 5.25 9.59
N LEU A 127 15.93 5.61 10.24
CA LEU A 127 14.75 6.15 9.59
C LEU A 127 15.03 7.53 8.98
N GLU A 128 15.71 8.41 9.72
CA GLU A 128 16.15 9.72 9.23
C GLU A 128 17.03 9.60 7.98
N GLU A 129 17.94 8.61 7.94
CA GLU A 129 18.77 8.31 6.78
C GLU A 129 17.98 7.68 5.62
N PHE A 130 17.04 6.78 5.92
CA PHE A 130 16.37 5.97 4.91
C PHE A 130 15.22 6.68 4.19
N VAL A 131 14.47 7.56 4.88
CA VAL A 131 13.36 8.32 4.28
C VAL A 131 13.76 9.03 2.99
N PRO A 132 14.81 9.87 2.94
CA PRO A 132 15.21 10.54 1.69
C PRO A 132 15.68 9.54 0.62
N ILE A 133 16.27 8.41 1.02
CA ILE A 133 16.65 7.34 0.08
C ILE A 133 15.40 6.73 -0.56
N TYR A 134 14.40 6.34 0.23
CA TYR A 134 13.16 5.73 -0.24
C TYR A 134 12.38 6.65 -1.21
N GLU A 135 12.50 7.97 -1.02
CA GLU A 135 11.96 8.95 -1.96
C GLU A 135 12.66 8.96 -3.32
N THR A 136 13.84 8.38 -3.47
CA THR A 136 14.52 8.23 -4.77
C THR A 136 14.21 6.93 -5.48
N ARG A 137 13.38 6.05 -4.89
CA ARG A 137 13.10 4.72 -5.44
C ARG A 137 12.62 4.78 -6.90
N PRO A 138 13.12 3.89 -7.78
CA PRO A 138 12.74 3.86 -9.18
C PRO A 138 11.29 3.40 -9.38
N ILE A 139 10.76 2.60 -8.45
CA ILE A 139 9.42 2.03 -8.52
C ILE A 139 8.52 2.79 -7.52
N LYS A 140 7.88 3.87 -8.00
CA LYS A 140 7.03 4.72 -7.15
C LYS A 140 5.78 4.01 -6.66
N ASN A 141 5.12 3.29 -7.56
CA ASN A 141 3.98 2.44 -7.28
C ASN A 141 4.43 0.97 -7.29
N ASN A 142 4.74 0.45 -6.10
CA ASN A 142 5.12 -0.95 -5.91
C ASN A 142 3.95 -1.81 -5.42
N MET A 143 2.75 -1.59 -5.95
CA MET A 143 1.60 -2.46 -5.69
C MET A 143 1.98 -3.93 -5.95
N TYR A 144 1.64 -4.79 -4.98
CA TYR A 144 2.01 -6.22 -4.88
C TYR A 144 3.47 -6.53 -4.54
N GLY A 145 4.26 -5.54 -4.12
CA GLY A 145 5.60 -5.80 -3.60
C GLY A 145 5.85 -5.03 -2.32
N MET A 146 7.06 -5.20 -1.82
CA MET A 146 7.53 -4.60 -0.57
C MET A 146 7.26 -3.08 -0.47
N GLY A 147 6.60 -2.68 0.62
CA GLY A 147 6.29 -1.29 0.99
C GLY A 147 7.38 -0.61 1.85
N PHE A 148 7.08 0.57 2.41
CA PHE A 148 8.04 1.38 3.15
C PHE A 148 8.63 0.65 4.38
N ASP A 149 7.78 0.13 5.25
CA ASP A 149 8.20 -0.48 6.52
C ASP A 149 9.12 -1.69 6.29
N HIS A 150 8.74 -2.56 5.36
CA HIS A 150 9.53 -3.73 4.99
C HIS A 150 10.84 -3.32 4.29
N SER A 151 10.80 -2.29 3.43
CA SER A 151 12.00 -1.75 2.79
C SER A 151 12.98 -1.17 3.82
N PHE A 152 12.47 -0.45 4.83
CA PHE A 152 13.28 0.08 5.92
C PHE A 152 13.90 -1.04 6.75
N GLY A 153 13.11 -2.05 7.13
CA GLY A 153 13.60 -3.20 7.87
C GLY A 153 14.74 -3.92 7.14
N LEU A 154 14.57 -4.20 5.84
CA LEU A 154 15.61 -4.83 5.02
C LEU A 154 16.87 -3.95 4.92
N TRP A 155 16.69 -2.66 4.63
CA TRP A 155 17.80 -1.70 4.52
C TRP A 155 18.58 -1.62 5.84
N PHE A 156 17.88 -1.45 6.96
CA PHE A 156 18.46 -1.32 8.29
C PHE A 156 19.24 -2.57 8.67
N MET A 157 18.67 -3.77 8.46
CA MET A 157 19.33 -5.02 8.79
C MET A 157 20.57 -5.27 7.92
N ALA A 158 20.54 -4.93 6.63
CA ALA A 158 21.72 -5.02 5.78
C ALA A 158 22.83 -4.06 6.24
N ARG A 159 22.49 -2.81 6.62
CA ARG A 159 23.43 -1.83 7.19
C ARG A 159 24.00 -2.27 8.53
N TRP A 160 23.19 -2.89 9.38
CA TRP A 160 23.61 -3.36 10.70
C TRP A 160 24.57 -4.54 10.60
N LEU A 161 24.19 -5.56 9.82
CA LEU A 161 24.96 -6.80 9.68
C LEU A 161 26.24 -6.63 8.86
N LYS A 162 26.26 -5.68 7.90
CA LYS A 162 27.38 -5.44 6.99
C LYS A 162 27.90 -6.74 6.34
N PRO A 163 27.03 -7.46 5.61
CA PRO A 163 27.40 -8.75 5.01
C PRO A 163 28.44 -8.56 3.90
N ASP A 164 29.20 -9.62 3.62
CA ASP A 164 30.15 -9.66 2.51
C ASP A 164 29.47 -10.02 1.17
N LEU A 165 28.28 -10.65 1.27
CA LEU A 165 27.43 -11.00 0.14
C LEU A 165 25.96 -11.04 0.56
N MET A 166 25.08 -10.55 -0.31
CA MET A 166 23.63 -10.57 -0.10
C MET A 166 22.98 -11.47 -1.15
N ILE A 167 22.03 -12.31 -0.72
CA ILE A 167 21.24 -13.17 -1.59
C ILE A 167 19.77 -12.75 -1.43
N GLU A 168 19.08 -12.54 -2.54
CA GLU A 168 17.62 -12.41 -2.56
C GLU A 168 17.01 -13.59 -3.32
N SER A 169 15.89 -14.10 -2.82
CA SER A 169 15.04 -15.05 -3.54
C SER A 169 13.67 -14.41 -3.72
N GLY A 170 13.29 -14.12 -4.96
CA GLY A 170 12.10 -13.33 -5.28
C GLY A 170 12.42 -11.85 -5.51
N ALA A 171 12.74 -11.48 -6.75
CA ALA A 171 13.10 -10.10 -7.09
C ALA A 171 11.93 -9.28 -7.63
N PHE A 172 10.95 -9.94 -8.26
CA PHE A 172 9.86 -9.31 -9.00
C PHE A 172 10.33 -8.17 -9.94
N LYS A 173 9.97 -6.91 -9.63
CA LYS A 173 10.38 -5.70 -10.38
C LYS A 173 11.75 -5.17 -9.98
N GLY A 174 12.42 -5.75 -8.98
CA GLY A 174 13.76 -5.38 -8.49
C GLY A 174 13.76 -4.35 -7.35
N HIS A 175 12.64 -4.13 -6.66
CA HIS A 175 12.57 -3.14 -5.58
C HIS A 175 13.44 -3.53 -4.37
N SER A 176 13.34 -4.78 -3.91
CA SER A 176 14.21 -5.32 -2.84
C SER A 176 15.69 -5.27 -3.24
N THR A 177 16.02 -5.61 -4.49
CA THR A 177 17.38 -5.47 -5.03
C THR A 177 17.89 -4.04 -4.94
N TRP A 178 17.04 -3.06 -5.29
CA TRP A 178 17.37 -1.64 -5.17
C TRP A 178 17.62 -1.25 -3.71
N VAL A 179 16.76 -1.68 -2.78
CA VAL A 179 16.91 -1.44 -1.34
C VAL A 179 18.25 -1.99 -0.83
N LEU A 180 18.59 -3.24 -1.17
CA LEU A 180 19.86 -3.87 -0.80
C LEU A 180 21.06 -3.09 -1.37
N ARG A 181 20.97 -2.62 -2.62
CA ARG A 181 22.02 -1.79 -3.22
C ARG A 181 22.16 -0.44 -2.53
N GLN A 182 21.07 0.19 -2.11
CA GLN A 182 21.14 1.44 -1.33
C GLN A 182 21.71 1.22 0.08
N ALA A 183 21.48 0.06 0.68
CA ALA A 183 22.06 -0.27 1.98
C ALA A 183 23.58 -0.50 1.88
N MET A 184 24.01 -1.30 0.89
CA MET A 184 25.39 -1.73 0.73
C MET A 184 25.86 -1.54 -0.72
N PRO A 185 26.28 -0.30 -1.10
CA PRO A 185 26.57 0.09 -2.49
C PRO A 185 27.58 -0.79 -3.23
N ASP A 186 28.59 -1.31 -2.53
CA ASP A 186 29.68 -2.09 -3.13
C ASP A 186 29.53 -3.61 -2.93
N THR A 187 28.56 -4.05 -2.12
CA THR A 187 28.41 -5.47 -1.77
C THR A 187 27.78 -6.25 -2.93
N ARG A 188 28.27 -7.47 -3.16
CA ARG A 188 27.75 -8.32 -4.25
C ARG A 188 26.34 -8.80 -3.90
N ILE A 189 25.48 -8.82 -4.91
CA ILE A 189 24.10 -9.32 -4.80
C ILE A 189 23.94 -10.53 -5.71
N ILE A 190 23.32 -11.59 -5.20
CA ILE A 190 22.84 -12.72 -5.99
C ILE A 190 21.33 -12.73 -5.91
N SER A 191 20.66 -12.73 -7.06
CA SER A 191 19.20 -12.75 -7.15
C SER A 191 18.71 -14.03 -7.80
N VAL A 192 17.89 -14.78 -7.07
CA VAL A 192 17.22 -15.99 -7.55
C VAL A 192 15.76 -15.63 -7.84
N THR A 193 15.39 -15.57 -9.12
CA THR A 193 14.03 -15.15 -9.50
C THR A 193 13.59 -15.84 -10.79
N PRO A 194 12.37 -16.40 -10.89
CA PRO A 194 11.91 -17.04 -12.11
C PRO A 194 11.96 -16.11 -13.33
N ARG A 195 11.68 -14.82 -13.12
CA ARG A 195 11.63 -13.80 -14.18
C ARG A 195 12.57 -12.65 -13.86
N HIS A 196 13.47 -12.37 -14.80
CA HIS A 196 14.42 -11.26 -14.69
C HIS A 196 13.69 -9.90 -14.63
N PRO A 197 14.07 -8.96 -13.73
CA PRO A 197 13.39 -7.67 -13.56
C PRO A 197 13.31 -6.82 -14.83
N GLU A 198 14.30 -6.93 -15.72
CA GLU A 198 14.32 -6.26 -17.04
C GLU A 198 13.04 -6.55 -17.86
N LYS A 199 12.41 -7.72 -17.68
CA LYS A 199 11.18 -8.08 -18.39
C LYS A 199 9.97 -7.22 -18.00
N TYR A 200 10.06 -6.47 -16.90
CA TYR A 200 9.03 -5.55 -16.43
C TYR A 200 9.22 -4.12 -16.96
N LEU A 201 10.42 -3.74 -17.42
CA LEU A 201 10.72 -2.41 -17.97
C LEU A 201 9.80 -2.04 -19.16
N LYS A 202 9.33 -3.05 -19.91
CA LYS A 202 8.37 -2.86 -21.01
C LYS A 202 6.95 -2.52 -20.55
N LYS A 203 6.60 -2.84 -19.30
CA LYS A 203 5.25 -2.69 -18.73
C LYS A 203 5.17 -1.54 -17.73
N GLY A 204 6.30 -1.03 -17.26
CA GLY A 204 6.37 0.04 -16.29
C GLY A 204 7.73 0.10 -15.59
N PRO A 205 7.85 0.92 -14.54
CA PRO A 205 9.09 1.05 -13.79
C PRO A 205 9.54 -0.28 -13.19
N ALA A 206 10.82 -0.57 -13.35
CA ALA A 206 11.52 -1.70 -12.74
C ALA A 206 12.98 -1.29 -12.51
N TYR A 207 13.67 -2.04 -11.68
CA TYR A 207 15.07 -1.84 -11.37
C TYR A 207 15.88 -3.08 -11.73
N VAL A 208 17.02 -2.86 -12.37
CA VAL A 208 18.01 -3.89 -12.69
C VAL A 208 19.34 -3.38 -12.18
N ASP A 209 19.96 -4.15 -11.28
CA ASP A 209 21.28 -3.81 -10.76
C ASP A 209 22.37 -4.37 -11.68
N GLY A 210 23.26 -3.50 -12.15
CA GLY A 210 24.32 -3.89 -13.08
C GLY A 210 25.41 -4.77 -12.47
N ASN A 211 25.50 -4.84 -11.13
CA ASN A 211 26.47 -5.63 -10.39
C ASN A 211 25.83 -6.83 -9.66
N CYS A 212 24.58 -7.16 -10.00
CA CYS A 212 23.85 -8.28 -9.44
C CYS A 212 24.00 -9.51 -10.34
N THR A 213 24.26 -10.66 -9.74
CA THR A 213 24.24 -11.95 -10.44
C THR A 213 22.84 -12.52 -10.40
N TYR A 214 22.16 -12.56 -11.54
CA TYR A 214 20.80 -13.08 -11.65
C TYR A 214 20.77 -14.56 -12.08
N PHE A 215 20.21 -15.42 -11.24
CA PHE A 215 19.71 -16.74 -11.62
C PHE A 215 18.24 -16.62 -12.04
N ALA A 216 18.02 -16.29 -13.32
CA ALA A 216 16.68 -15.97 -13.83
C ALA A 216 16.40 -16.47 -15.25
N GLY A 217 15.13 -16.62 -15.59
CA GLY A 217 14.70 -17.08 -16.91
C GLY A 217 15.23 -18.48 -17.22
N LYS A 218 16.00 -18.63 -18.29
CA LYS A 218 16.60 -19.92 -18.68
C LYS A 218 17.62 -20.44 -17.66
N ASP A 219 18.25 -19.53 -16.92
CA ASP A 219 19.29 -19.83 -15.93
C ASP A 219 18.70 -19.91 -14.51
N PHE A 220 17.37 -19.83 -14.39
CA PHE A 220 16.68 -19.95 -13.10
C PHE A 220 16.84 -21.36 -12.52
N VAL A 221 17.23 -21.38 -11.25
CA VAL A 221 17.24 -22.58 -10.41
C VAL A 221 16.61 -22.19 -9.08
N ASP A 222 15.61 -22.95 -8.61
CA ASP A 222 15.02 -22.72 -7.29
C ASP A 222 16.10 -22.67 -6.20
N PHE A 223 15.99 -21.75 -5.24
CA PHE A 223 16.97 -21.57 -4.15
C PHE A 223 17.38 -22.89 -3.48
N GLY A 224 16.44 -23.81 -3.26
CA GLY A 224 16.72 -25.11 -2.63
C GLY A 224 17.48 -26.10 -3.48
N LYS A 225 17.67 -25.81 -4.78
CA LYS A 225 18.40 -26.65 -5.75
C LYS A 225 19.73 -26.04 -6.18
N VAL A 226 20.01 -24.79 -5.80
CA VAL A 226 21.30 -24.14 -6.09
C VAL A 226 22.43 -24.87 -5.34
N ASN A 227 23.54 -25.13 -6.03
CA ASN A 227 24.75 -25.63 -5.39
C ASN A 227 25.48 -24.48 -4.69
N TRP A 228 25.03 -24.14 -3.48
CA TRP A 228 25.53 -23.01 -2.72
C TRP A 228 27.03 -23.10 -2.42
N ALA A 229 27.58 -24.29 -2.16
CA ALA A 229 29.02 -24.46 -1.96
C ALA A 229 29.84 -23.99 -3.17
N THR A 230 29.40 -24.33 -4.38
CA THR A 230 30.07 -23.90 -5.62
C THR A 230 29.90 -22.41 -5.85
N VAL A 231 28.71 -21.86 -5.61
CA VAL A 231 28.43 -20.43 -5.76
C VAL A 231 29.26 -19.61 -4.77
N MET A 232 29.26 -19.95 -3.48
CA MET A 232 30.05 -19.25 -2.46
C MET A 232 31.54 -19.27 -2.79
N LYS A 233 32.07 -20.42 -3.21
CA LYS A 233 33.48 -20.54 -3.67
C LYS A 233 33.77 -19.62 -4.87
N LYS A 234 32.88 -19.56 -5.86
CA LYS A 234 33.02 -18.69 -7.04
C LYS A 234 33.05 -17.20 -6.65
N HIS A 235 32.28 -16.83 -5.63
CA HIS A 235 32.22 -15.45 -5.11
C HIS A 235 33.26 -15.15 -4.03
N GLY A 236 34.14 -16.10 -3.70
CA GLY A 236 35.21 -15.92 -2.71
C GLY A 236 34.72 -15.86 -1.26
N ILE A 237 33.52 -16.36 -0.97
CA ILE A 237 32.95 -16.38 0.38
C ILE A 237 33.40 -17.65 1.10
N THR A 238 34.14 -17.47 2.20
CA THR A 238 34.59 -18.56 3.08
C THR A 238 33.80 -18.62 4.39
N ASP A 239 33.22 -17.50 4.82
CA ASP A 239 32.42 -17.40 6.05
C ASP A 239 30.95 -17.16 5.71
N LEU A 240 30.12 -18.20 5.89
CA LEU A 240 28.68 -18.13 5.60
C LEU A 240 27.91 -17.29 6.62
N SER A 241 28.48 -17.02 7.79
CA SER A 241 27.88 -16.11 8.77
C SER A 241 27.94 -14.64 8.33
N ARG A 242 28.70 -14.33 7.27
CA ARG A 242 28.73 -13.00 6.66
C ARG A 242 27.84 -12.88 5.42
N VAL A 243 26.94 -13.84 5.20
CA VAL A 243 25.96 -13.82 4.11
C VAL A 243 24.57 -13.52 4.64
N LEU A 244 23.94 -12.47 4.10
CA LEU A 244 22.54 -12.14 4.36
C LEU A 244 21.64 -12.73 3.27
N ILE A 245 20.56 -13.39 3.66
CA ILE A 245 19.54 -13.90 2.75
C ILE A 245 18.21 -13.21 3.01
N PHE A 246 17.60 -12.72 1.93
CA PHE A 246 16.26 -12.15 1.92
C PHE A 246 15.32 -13.03 1.08
N PHE A 247 14.19 -13.45 1.66
CA PHE A 247 13.18 -14.27 1.01
C PHE A 247 11.89 -13.48 0.79
N ASP A 248 11.50 -13.34 -0.47
CA ASP A 248 10.27 -12.68 -0.96
C ASP A 248 9.74 -13.45 -2.20
N ASP A 249 9.90 -14.78 -2.18
CA ASP A 249 9.56 -15.66 -3.33
C ASP A 249 8.20 -16.36 -3.17
N HIS A 250 7.44 -15.98 -2.15
CA HIS A 250 6.13 -16.54 -1.81
C HIS A 250 6.16 -18.07 -1.73
N GLN A 251 7.27 -18.64 -1.26
CA GLN A 251 7.36 -20.06 -0.89
C GLN A 251 7.13 -20.21 0.61
N ASN A 252 6.70 -21.40 1.03
CA ASN A 252 6.58 -21.75 2.45
C ASN A 252 7.89 -21.41 3.22
N GLU A 253 7.78 -20.54 4.22
CA GLU A 253 8.95 -19.99 4.91
C GLU A 253 9.69 -21.07 5.72
N LEU A 254 8.98 -22.03 6.32
CA LEU A 254 9.62 -23.16 7.01
C LEU A 254 10.49 -24.00 6.08
N LYS A 255 10.04 -24.20 4.83
CA LYS A 255 10.82 -24.89 3.81
C LYS A 255 12.06 -24.08 3.45
N ARG A 256 11.95 -22.77 3.26
CA ARG A 256 13.09 -21.88 2.99
C ARG A 256 14.08 -21.83 4.14
N LEU A 257 13.60 -21.74 5.38
CA LEU A 257 14.42 -21.85 6.58
C LEU A 257 15.23 -23.15 6.60
N LYS A 258 14.58 -24.31 6.40
CA LYS A 258 15.26 -25.61 6.35
C LYS A 258 16.31 -25.68 5.24
N GLN A 259 16.00 -25.15 4.06
CA GLN A 259 16.93 -25.13 2.93
C GLN A 259 18.15 -24.24 3.20
N ALA A 260 17.94 -23.05 3.77
CA ALA A 260 19.01 -22.13 4.12
C ALA A 260 19.93 -22.70 5.21
N LEU A 261 19.35 -23.25 6.28
CA LEU A 261 20.11 -23.91 7.35
C LEU A 261 20.90 -25.11 6.84
N LYS A 262 20.30 -25.94 5.96
CA LYS A 262 21.01 -27.06 5.32
C LYS A 262 22.20 -26.58 4.47
N ALA A 263 22.09 -25.40 3.86
CA ALA A 263 23.18 -24.78 3.12
C ALA A 263 24.21 -24.05 4.00
N GLY A 264 23.98 -23.95 5.31
CA GLY A 264 24.90 -23.35 6.29
C GLY A 264 24.70 -21.86 6.55
N PHE A 265 23.59 -21.27 6.08
CA PHE A 265 23.31 -19.84 6.28
C PHE A 265 22.53 -19.58 7.57
N SER A 266 22.84 -18.45 8.22
CA SER A 266 22.25 -18.08 9.53
C SER A 266 21.55 -16.72 9.56
N HIS A 267 21.91 -15.78 8.69
CA HIS A 267 21.25 -14.46 8.63
C HIS A 267 20.16 -14.46 7.56
N LEU A 268 18.92 -14.67 8.01
CA LEU A 268 17.76 -14.83 7.15
C LEU A 268 16.73 -13.75 7.50
N VAL A 269 16.20 -13.09 6.48
CA VAL A 269 15.08 -12.14 6.57
C VAL A 269 13.99 -12.66 5.65
N PHE A 270 12.76 -12.73 6.18
CA PHE A 270 11.57 -13.15 5.43
C PHE A 270 10.66 -11.94 5.26
N GLU A 271 10.21 -11.72 4.03
CA GLU A 271 9.10 -10.85 3.68
C GLU A 271 7.77 -11.55 4.04
N ASP A 272 6.67 -10.80 4.08
CA ASP A 272 5.31 -11.35 4.10
C ASP A 272 4.97 -12.22 5.32
N ASN A 273 5.24 -11.68 6.52
CA ASN A 273 4.94 -12.35 7.78
C ASN A 273 3.44 -12.32 8.16
N TYR A 274 2.61 -12.93 7.30
CA TYR A 274 1.15 -12.90 7.31
C TYR A 274 0.50 -13.34 8.64
N ASP A 275 -0.65 -12.75 8.94
CA ASP A 275 -1.55 -13.18 10.00
C ASP A 275 -2.16 -14.54 9.68
N THR A 276 -2.50 -15.30 10.72
CA THR A 276 -3.20 -16.59 10.59
C THR A 276 -4.50 -16.44 9.80
N GLY A 277 -4.66 -17.26 8.75
CA GLY A 277 -5.83 -17.22 7.86
C GLY A 277 -5.74 -16.22 6.71
N THR A 278 -4.60 -15.53 6.53
CA THR A 278 -4.35 -14.58 5.45
C THR A 278 -3.12 -14.96 4.61
N GLY A 279 -2.82 -14.18 3.57
CA GLY A 279 -1.64 -14.39 2.73
C GLY A 279 -1.79 -15.46 1.65
N ASP A 280 -0.76 -15.62 0.84
CA ASP A 280 -0.71 -16.57 -0.27
C ASP A 280 0.34 -17.69 -0.08
N HIS A 281 1.08 -17.66 1.04
CA HIS A 281 2.00 -18.71 1.46
C HIS A 281 2.08 -18.82 2.99
N TYR A 282 2.66 -19.92 3.46
CA TYR A 282 2.82 -20.19 4.89
C TYR A 282 3.98 -19.39 5.48
N SER A 283 3.65 -18.38 6.29
CA SER A 283 4.63 -17.52 6.97
C SER A 283 5.06 -18.08 8.33
N LEU A 284 6.19 -17.60 8.86
CA LEU A 284 6.69 -17.97 10.19
C LEU A 284 5.71 -17.59 11.30
N ARG A 285 4.99 -16.47 11.19
CA ARG A 285 3.95 -16.11 12.14
C ARG A 285 2.86 -17.17 12.22
N GLN A 286 2.34 -17.61 11.07
CA GLN A 286 1.31 -18.65 11.03
C GLN A 286 1.78 -19.98 11.62
N ILE A 287 3.08 -20.28 11.51
CA ILE A 287 3.67 -21.48 12.12
C ILE A 287 3.76 -21.34 13.65
N CYS A 288 4.03 -20.15 14.16
CA CYS A 288 4.18 -19.89 15.59
C CYS A 288 2.84 -19.67 16.32
N ASP A 289 1.79 -19.24 15.61
CA ASP A 289 0.48 -18.87 16.16
C ASP A 289 -0.46 -20.07 16.42
N GLN A 290 0.07 -21.31 16.36
CA GLN A 290 -0.72 -22.55 16.42
C GLN A 290 -1.47 -22.79 17.73
N SER A 291 -1.19 -22.06 18.81
CA SER A 291 -1.95 -22.13 20.05
C SER A 291 -3.40 -21.62 19.92
N TYR A 292 -3.74 -20.88 18.86
CA TYR A 292 -5.05 -20.25 18.68
C TYR A 292 -5.94 -20.91 17.59
N ILE A 293 -5.46 -21.96 16.93
CA ILE A 293 -6.26 -22.74 15.97
C ILE A 293 -6.62 -24.07 16.64
N GLN A 294 -7.77 -24.11 17.33
CA GLN A 294 -8.43 -25.39 17.60
C GLN A 294 -8.96 -25.90 16.27
N GLY A 295 -8.44 -27.05 15.82
CA GLY A 295 -8.92 -27.75 14.63
C GLY A 295 -10.30 -28.36 14.80
#